data_AF-A0A8J7S6M0-F1
#
_entry.id   AF-A0A8J7S6M0-F1
#
_cell.length_a   1.000
_cell.length_b   1.000
_cell.length_c   1.000
_cell.angle_alpha   90.00
_cell.angle_beta   90.00
_cell.angle_gamma   90.00
#
_symmetry.space_group_name_H-M   'P 1'
#
loop_
_entity.id
_entity.type
_entity.pdbx_description
1 polymer ?
#
loop_
_entity_poly.entity_id
_entity_poly.type
_entity_poly.pdbx_seq_one_letter_code
_entity_poly.pdbx_strand_id
1 'polypeptide(L)'
;MIECDEREFWVMGLGANVERGAIICSYLAEGGHRCRTAKLPELGTCTPRAILLDISPYSDDGWGMLLEIKKNPQTRDIPVLPVYLSEAGQVGVVFPVAGFFTLPIENAYVNKKLTNLGLTDESEDYDLQVMLVTRRGEEPLQKVLEKTGFEIVNAYTGKEAIAVGTTVHPYMVFSSLMLPDMASFELLERLRLYPQTRNIPFFVLLKDTMEEGEKQAMSRAIDHLVRKNWLTRAEFLAFFKKSA
;
A
#
# COMPACT_ATOMS: atom_id res chain seq x y z
N MET A 1 -22.47 3.76 22.57
CA MET A 1 -22.55 3.08 21.27
C MET A 1 -21.76 3.92 20.29
N ILE A 2 -20.76 3.34 19.63
CA ILE A 2 -20.01 4.03 18.57
C ILE A 2 -20.94 4.06 17.36
N GLU A 3 -21.38 5.24 16.92
CA GLU A 3 -22.11 5.37 15.66
C GLU A 3 -21.15 5.01 14.53
N CYS A 4 -21.34 3.81 13.97
CA CYS A 4 -20.58 3.32 12.83
C CYS A 4 -21.10 3.97 11.56
N ASP A 5 -20.32 4.89 11.01
CA ASP A 5 -20.56 5.38 9.66
C ASP A 5 -19.58 4.74 8.67
N GLU A 6 -20.08 3.81 7.87
CA GLU A 6 -19.31 3.05 6.87
C GLU A 6 -18.67 3.94 5.78
N ARG A 7 -18.96 5.26 5.74
CA ARG A 7 -18.35 6.21 4.81
C ARG A 7 -17.21 7.03 5.40
N GLU A 8 -16.78 6.75 6.62
CA GLU A 8 -15.75 7.52 7.32
C GLU A 8 -14.32 7.02 7.04
N PHE A 9 -13.36 7.94 6.93
CA PHE A 9 -11.93 7.64 6.91
C PHE A 9 -11.37 7.55 8.33
N TRP A 10 -10.56 6.55 8.61
CA TRP A 10 -9.91 6.41 9.91
C TRP A 10 -8.43 6.75 9.82
N VAL A 11 -7.94 7.56 10.75
CA VAL A 11 -6.52 7.90 10.89
C VAL A 11 -5.94 7.12 12.06
N MET A 12 -4.88 6.35 11.80
CA MET A 12 -4.30 5.40 12.75
C MET A 12 -2.78 5.52 12.81
N GLY A 13 -2.16 4.92 13.83
CA GLY A 13 -0.70 4.91 14.00
C GLY A 13 -0.13 6.19 14.65
N LEU A 14 -0.96 6.98 15.33
CA LEU A 14 -0.59 8.30 15.86
C LEU A 14 0.10 8.28 17.25
N GLY A 15 0.07 7.14 17.94
CA GLY A 15 0.63 7.00 19.29
C GLY A 15 0.00 7.93 20.32
N ALA A 16 0.85 8.52 21.17
CA ALA A 16 0.45 9.51 22.16
C ALA A 16 0.06 10.87 21.53
N ASN A 17 0.58 11.19 20.34
CA ASN A 17 0.35 12.47 19.67
C ASN A 17 -0.85 12.39 18.71
N VAL A 18 -2.04 12.15 19.27
CA VAL A 18 -3.31 12.06 18.52
C VAL A 18 -3.61 13.34 17.72
N GLU A 19 -3.09 14.49 18.18
CA GLU A 19 -3.23 15.79 17.51
C GLU A 19 -2.63 15.82 16.10
N ARG A 20 -1.63 14.97 15.79
CA ARG A 20 -1.07 14.84 14.43
C ARG A 20 -2.11 14.42 13.40
N GLY A 21 -3.14 13.67 13.83
CA GLY A 21 -4.26 13.28 12.98
C GLY A 21 -5.24 14.41 12.66
N ALA A 22 -5.26 15.48 13.45
CA ALA A 22 -6.19 16.59 13.27
C ALA A 22 -5.98 17.31 11.92
N ILE A 23 -4.72 17.47 11.48
CA ILE A 23 -4.41 18.04 10.16
C ILE A 23 -5.04 17.20 9.05
N ILE A 24 -4.86 15.88 9.07
CA ILE A 24 -5.44 14.98 8.06
C ILE A 24 -6.96 15.10 8.06
N CYS A 25 -7.59 15.05 9.24
CA CYS A 25 -9.04 15.14 9.32
C CYS A 25 -9.56 16.51 8.85
N SER A 26 -8.86 17.60 9.13
CA SER A 26 -9.20 18.92 8.59
C SER A 26 -9.12 18.95 7.06
N TYR A 27 -8.12 18.30 6.47
CA TYR A 27 -7.96 18.24 5.02
C TYR A 27 -9.14 17.47 4.41
N LEU A 28 -9.43 16.28 4.92
CA LEU A 28 -10.52 15.42 4.47
C LEU A 28 -11.90 16.08 4.64
N ALA A 29 -12.15 16.78 5.75
CA ALA A 29 -13.40 17.47 6.01
C ALA A 29 -13.74 18.51 4.92
N GLU A 30 -12.75 19.29 4.49
CA GLU A 30 -12.94 20.23 3.36
C GLU A 30 -13.11 19.53 2.01
N GLY A 31 -12.60 18.31 1.87
CA GLY A 31 -12.92 17.43 0.75
C GLY A 31 -14.33 16.83 0.80
N GLY A 32 -15.13 17.15 1.83
CA GLY A 32 -16.46 16.58 2.04
C GLY A 32 -16.45 15.17 2.66
N HIS A 33 -15.31 14.74 3.21
CA HIS A 33 -15.15 13.42 3.82
C HIS A 33 -15.17 13.51 5.34
N ARG A 34 -15.87 12.57 5.98
CA ARG A 34 -15.76 12.39 7.44
C ARG A 34 -14.47 11.68 7.79
N CYS A 35 -13.90 12.06 8.92
CA CYS A 35 -12.64 11.53 9.41
C CYS A 35 -12.65 11.44 10.93
N ARG A 36 -12.10 10.35 11.47
CA ARG A 36 -11.80 10.23 12.90
C ARG A 36 -10.46 9.55 13.14
N THR A 37 -9.88 9.78 14.31
CA THR A 37 -8.74 9.01 14.79
C THR A 37 -9.23 7.70 15.43
N ALA A 38 -8.53 6.60 15.19
CA ALA A 38 -8.88 5.28 15.74
C ALA A 38 -7.64 4.46 16.10
N LYS A 39 -7.84 3.43 16.93
CA LYS A 39 -6.83 2.43 17.29
C LYS A 39 -7.19 1.06 16.74
N LEU A 40 -6.19 0.19 16.65
CA LEU A 40 -6.35 -1.15 16.07
C LEU A 40 -7.47 -2.00 16.69
N PRO A 41 -7.67 -2.01 18.04
CA PRO A 41 -8.75 -2.78 18.65
C PRO A 41 -10.17 -2.33 18.29
N GLU A 42 -10.33 -1.15 17.69
CA GLU A 42 -11.64 -0.67 17.23
C GLU A 42 -12.04 -1.29 15.88
N LEU A 43 -11.09 -1.85 15.12
CA LEU A 43 -11.38 -2.53 13.86
C LEU A 43 -12.15 -3.83 14.11
N GLY A 44 -13.03 -4.19 13.16
CA GLY A 44 -13.87 -5.39 13.25
C GLY A 44 -15.21 -5.17 13.96
N THR A 45 -15.32 -4.14 14.80
CA THR A 45 -16.63 -3.63 15.26
C THR A 45 -17.31 -2.76 14.20
N CYS A 46 -16.50 -2.16 13.32
CA CYS A 46 -16.89 -1.28 12.24
C CYS A 46 -15.94 -1.45 11.06
N THR A 47 -16.41 -1.17 9.85
CA THR A 47 -15.58 -1.11 8.65
C THR A 47 -15.54 0.33 8.11
N PRO A 48 -14.40 1.03 8.24
CA PRO A 48 -14.23 2.34 7.61
C PRO A 48 -14.17 2.24 6.09
N ARG A 49 -14.39 3.37 5.42
CA ARG A 49 -14.19 3.50 3.97
C ARG A 49 -12.74 3.25 3.58
N ALA A 50 -11.80 3.79 4.35
CA ALA A 50 -10.37 3.56 4.19
C ALA A 50 -9.64 3.98 5.48
N ILE A 51 -8.43 3.46 5.65
CA ILE A 51 -7.53 3.78 6.76
C ILE A 51 -6.35 4.58 6.21
N LEU A 52 -6.12 5.78 6.75
CA LEU A 52 -4.86 6.50 6.58
C LEU A 52 -3.95 6.11 7.75
N LEU A 53 -2.86 5.42 7.43
CA LEU A 53 -2.00 4.82 8.44
C LEU A 53 -0.64 5.50 8.46
N ASP A 54 -0.32 6.18 9.56
CA ASP A 54 1.01 6.76 9.73
C ASP A 54 2.05 5.65 9.85
N ILE A 55 3.04 5.64 8.95
CA ILE A 55 4.18 4.70 8.92
C ILE A 55 5.52 5.42 9.11
N SER A 56 5.48 6.68 9.56
CA SER A 56 6.67 7.48 9.85
C SER A 56 7.43 6.96 11.09
N PRO A 57 8.69 7.41 11.30
CA PRO A 57 9.43 7.14 12.53
C PRO A 57 8.74 7.64 13.82
N TYR A 58 7.74 8.52 13.71
CA TYR A 58 6.99 9.09 14.83
C TYR A 58 5.70 8.32 15.16
N SER A 59 5.46 7.21 14.45
CA SER A 59 4.32 6.32 14.66
C SER A 59 4.52 5.37 15.84
N ASP A 60 3.42 4.91 16.45
CA ASP A 60 3.36 3.90 17.52
C ASP A 60 3.29 2.47 16.97
N ASP A 61 4.08 2.17 15.94
CA ASP A 61 4.11 0.92 15.15
C ASP A 61 3.12 0.81 13.97
N GLY A 62 3.12 1.81 13.09
CA GLY A 62 2.35 1.78 11.84
C GLY A 62 2.60 0.55 10.96
N TRP A 63 3.83 0.02 10.93
CA TRP A 63 4.15 -1.19 10.17
C TRP A 63 3.52 -2.44 10.75
N GLY A 64 3.59 -2.62 12.07
CA GLY A 64 2.91 -3.71 12.76
C GLY A 64 1.40 -3.63 12.57
N MET A 65 0.81 -2.44 12.70
CA MET A 65 -0.62 -2.23 12.45
C MET A 65 -1.01 -2.58 11.00
N LEU A 66 -0.23 -2.15 10.00
CA LEU A 66 -0.47 -2.49 8.60
C LEU A 66 -0.52 -4.01 8.41
N LEU A 67 0.45 -4.70 9.01
CA LEU A 67 0.57 -6.15 8.94
C LEU A 67 -0.63 -6.85 9.60
N GLU A 68 -1.01 -6.43 10.81
CA GLU A 68 -2.17 -6.98 11.53
C GLU A 68 -3.47 -6.78 10.75
N ILE A 69 -3.68 -5.60 10.17
CA ILE A 69 -4.83 -5.32 9.29
C ILE A 69 -4.83 -6.27 8.10
N LYS A 70 -3.70 -6.43 7.42
CA LYS A 70 -3.63 -7.20 6.16
C LYS A 70 -3.61 -8.71 6.35
N LYS A 71 -3.27 -9.19 7.54
CA LYS A 71 -3.40 -10.60 7.91
C LYS A 71 -4.83 -11.02 8.22
N ASN A 72 -5.61 -10.18 8.89
CA ASN A 72 -6.92 -10.60 9.42
C ASN A 72 -7.99 -10.62 8.30
N PRO A 73 -8.66 -11.76 8.02
CA PRO A 73 -9.74 -11.85 7.02
C PRO A 73 -10.84 -10.80 7.14
N GLN A 74 -11.16 -10.34 8.34
CA GLN A 74 -12.23 -9.35 8.58
C GLN A 74 -11.83 -7.92 8.21
N THR A 75 -10.53 -7.63 8.16
CA THR A 75 -10.01 -6.26 7.97
C THR A 75 -9.06 -6.12 6.78
N ARG A 76 -8.54 -7.23 6.21
CA ARG A 76 -7.55 -7.23 5.12
C ARG A 76 -8.02 -6.54 3.85
N ASP A 77 -9.33 -6.58 3.59
CA ASP A 77 -9.97 -5.96 2.44
C ASP A 77 -10.17 -4.44 2.60
N ILE A 78 -10.07 -3.89 3.82
CA ILE A 78 -10.19 -2.44 4.06
C ILE A 78 -9.04 -1.72 3.32
N PRO A 79 -9.30 -0.72 2.47
CA PRO A 79 -8.24 0.06 1.83
C PRO A 79 -7.37 0.73 2.89
N VAL A 80 -6.07 0.45 2.87
CA VAL A 80 -5.10 1.12 3.75
C VAL A 80 -4.18 1.95 2.88
N LEU A 81 -4.10 3.23 3.20
CA LEU A 81 -3.26 4.21 2.56
C LEU A 81 -2.17 4.61 3.55
N PRO A 82 -0.95 4.08 3.41
CA PRO A 82 0.15 4.52 4.24
C PRO A 82 0.47 5.98 3.94
N VAL A 83 0.65 6.74 5.01
CA VAL A 83 1.02 8.15 4.98
C VAL A 83 2.26 8.37 5.82
N TYR A 84 3.07 9.34 5.43
CA TYR A 84 4.11 9.87 6.31
C TYR A 84 3.59 11.15 6.96
N LEU A 85 3.62 11.18 8.30
CA LEU A 85 3.34 12.37 9.08
C LEU A 85 4.60 12.87 9.79
N SER A 86 4.91 14.16 9.68
CA SER A 86 5.99 14.77 10.47
C SER A 86 5.65 14.76 11.97
N GLU A 87 6.63 15.08 12.80
CA GLU A 87 6.43 15.31 14.24
C GLU A 87 5.36 16.39 14.50
N ALA A 88 5.42 17.49 13.74
CA ALA A 88 4.47 18.60 13.79
C ALA A 88 3.14 18.33 13.04
N GLY A 89 2.91 17.11 12.55
CA GLY A 89 1.66 16.73 11.88
C GLY A 89 1.54 17.17 10.42
N GLN A 90 2.62 17.62 9.78
CA GLN A 90 2.61 17.91 8.34
C GLN A 90 2.56 16.60 7.54
N VAL A 91 1.76 16.57 6.48
CA VAL A 91 1.65 15.40 5.59
C VAL A 91 2.80 15.45 4.59
N GLY A 92 3.68 14.44 4.67
CA GLY A 92 4.81 14.26 3.78
C GLY A 92 4.37 13.70 2.45
N VAL A 93 4.39 12.38 2.32
CA VAL A 93 4.00 11.65 1.10
C VAL A 93 2.87 10.67 1.44
N VAL A 94 2.03 10.42 0.45
CA VAL A 94 1.00 9.39 0.44
C VAL A 94 1.48 8.27 -0.48
N PHE A 95 1.35 7.01 -0.05
CA PHE A 95 1.82 5.85 -0.81
C PHE A 95 0.64 5.06 -1.41
N PRO A 96 0.04 5.49 -2.54
CA PRO A 96 -1.09 4.80 -3.13
C PRO A 96 -0.61 3.55 -3.88
N VAL A 97 -0.61 2.42 -3.18
CA VAL A 97 -0.46 1.10 -3.79
C VAL A 97 -1.84 0.54 -4.13
N ALA A 98 -1.93 -0.32 -5.14
CA ALA A 98 -3.16 -1.01 -5.49
C ALA A 98 -3.60 -2.01 -4.39
N GLY A 99 -2.65 -2.48 -3.58
CA GLY A 99 -2.95 -3.24 -2.38
C GLY A 99 -1.74 -3.88 -1.74
N PHE A 100 -2.02 -4.57 -0.63
CA PHE A 100 -1.06 -5.34 0.14
C PHE A 100 -1.50 -6.80 0.23
N PHE A 101 -0.52 -7.70 0.18
CA PHE A 101 -0.69 -9.13 0.39
C PHE A 101 0.28 -9.60 1.46
N THR A 102 -0.19 -10.44 2.37
CA THR A 102 0.67 -11.07 3.39
C THR A 102 1.07 -12.46 2.93
N LEU A 103 2.34 -12.84 3.16
CA LEU A 103 2.87 -14.16 2.90
C LEU A 103 2.85 -15.02 4.19
N PRO A 104 2.52 -16.32 4.15
CA PRO A 104 2.08 -17.07 2.97
C PRO A 104 0.70 -16.59 2.48
N ILE A 105 0.54 -16.55 1.17
CA ILE A 105 -0.64 -15.98 0.52
C ILE A 105 -1.70 -17.04 0.28
N GLU A 106 -2.95 -16.73 0.62
CA GLU A 106 -4.09 -17.61 0.33
C GLU A 106 -4.54 -17.42 -1.12
N ASN A 107 -4.55 -18.50 -1.92
CA ASN A 107 -4.95 -18.44 -3.33
C ASN A 107 -6.33 -17.80 -3.53
N ALA A 108 -7.28 -18.10 -2.65
CA ALA A 108 -8.64 -17.53 -2.70
C ALA A 108 -8.63 -15.99 -2.53
N TYR A 109 -7.72 -15.47 -1.70
CA TYR A 109 -7.57 -14.03 -1.49
C TYR A 109 -6.97 -13.34 -2.73
N VAL A 110 -6.00 -13.96 -3.40
CA VAL A 110 -5.45 -13.47 -4.68
C VAL A 110 -6.53 -13.40 -5.74
N ASN A 111 -7.22 -14.52 -5.96
CA ASN A 111 -8.25 -14.60 -7.01
C ASN A 111 -9.35 -13.56 -6.77
N LYS A 112 -9.86 -13.46 -5.53
CA LYS A 112 -10.86 -12.43 -5.17
C LYS A 112 -10.38 -11.01 -5.51
N LYS A 113 -9.13 -10.68 -5.19
CA LYS A 113 -8.53 -9.37 -5.50
C LYS A 113 -8.42 -9.12 -7.00
N LEU A 114 -7.93 -10.10 -7.76
CA LEU A 114 -7.78 -9.97 -9.20
C LEU A 114 -9.14 -9.84 -9.89
N THR A 115 -10.15 -10.60 -9.46
CA THR A 115 -11.53 -10.48 -9.97
C THR A 115 -12.13 -9.12 -9.66
N ASN A 116 -11.97 -8.60 -8.44
CA ASN A 116 -12.46 -7.26 -8.07
C ASN A 116 -11.82 -6.13 -8.89
N LEU A 117 -10.65 -6.38 -9.46
CA LEU A 117 -9.95 -5.45 -10.34
C LEU A 117 -10.33 -5.64 -11.83
N GLY A 118 -11.19 -6.60 -12.15
CA GLY A 118 -11.58 -6.94 -13.52
C GLY A 118 -10.48 -7.65 -14.32
N LEU A 119 -9.58 -8.37 -13.63
CA LEU A 119 -8.37 -8.96 -14.24
C LEU A 119 -8.50 -10.47 -14.49
N THR A 120 -9.67 -11.07 -14.29
CA THR A 120 -9.89 -12.52 -14.39
C THR A 120 -11.14 -12.90 -15.18
N ASP A 121 -11.73 -11.99 -15.96
CA ASP A 121 -12.89 -12.35 -16.79
C ASP A 121 -12.48 -13.26 -17.95
N GLU A 122 -13.42 -14.15 -18.32
CA GLU A 122 -13.35 -15.34 -19.19
C GLU A 122 -12.73 -15.16 -20.60
N SER A 123 -11.50 -14.68 -20.73
CA SER A 123 -10.73 -14.83 -21.98
C SER A 123 -9.52 -15.71 -21.72
N GLU A 124 -9.47 -16.84 -22.43
CA GLU A 124 -8.48 -17.91 -22.27
C GLU A 124 -7.07 -17.59 -22.81
N ASP A 125 -6.76 -16.36 -23.21
CA ASP A 125 -5.43 -15.98 -23.71
C ASP A 125 -5.10 -14.53 -23.33
N TYR A 126 -4.68 -14.32 -22.08
CA TYR A 126 -4.02 -13.08 -21.72
C TYR A 126 -2.50 -13.27 -21.88
N ASP A 127 -1.92 -12.79 -22.99
CA ASP A 127 -0.46 -12.53 -23.09
C ASP A 127 -0.06 -11.35 -22.18
N LEU A 128 -0.62 -11.29 -20.96
CA LEU A 128 -0.39 -10.25 -20.00
C LEU A 128 0.74 -10.66 -19.08
N GLN A 129 1.76 -9.81 -19.04
CA GLN A 129 2.93 -10.03 -18.20
C GLN A 129 2.74 -9.41 -16.83
N VAL A 130 2.97 -10.19 -15.77
CA VAL A 130 3.04 -9.72 -14.40
C VAL A 130 4.50 -9.68 -13.98
N MET A 131 4.92 -8.52 -13.46
CA MET A 131 6.28 -8.39 -12.95
C MET A 131 6.33 -8.74 -11.45
N LEU A 132 7.16 -9.71 -11.09
CA LEU A 132 7.49 -10.07 -9.71
C LEU A 132 8.86 -9.49 -9.36
N VAL A 133 8.89 -8.56 -8.41
CA VAL A 133 10.11 -7.88 -7.92
C VAL A 133 10.45 -8.41 -6.54
N THR A 134 11.17 -9.52 -6.49
CA THR A 134 11.50 -10.24 -5.26
C THR A 134 12.81 -11.01 -5.42
N ARG A 135 13.43 -11.42 -4.30
CA ARG A 135 14.58 -12.34 -4.30
C ARG A 135 14.20 -13.81 -4.31
N ARG A 136 13.35 -14.27 -3.37
CA ARG A 136 13.02 -15.69 -3.11
C ARG A 136 11.80 -15.82 -2.19
N GLY A 137 11.01 -16.90 -2.35
CA GLY A 137 9.94 -17.30 -1.42
C GLY A 137 8.51 -17.02 -1.90
N GLU A 138 8.35 -16.52 -3.13
CA GLU A 138 7.06 -16.16 -3.73
C GLU A 138 6.57 -17.19 -4.75
N GLU A 139 7.15 -18.40 -4.77
CA GLU A 139 6.72 -19.49 -5.66
C GLU A 139 5.22 -19.80 -5.55
N PRO A 140 4.56 -19.72 -4.38
CA PRO A 140 3.11 -19.86 -4.28
C PRO A 140 2.35 -18.78 -5.06
N LEU A 141 2.78 -17.50 -4.94
CA LEU A 141 2.15 -16.39 -5.68
C LEU A 141 2.36 -16.57 -7.19
N GLN A 142 3.58 -16.91 -7.60
CA GLN A 142 3.90 -17.18 -9.00
C GLN A 142 2.97 -18.23 -9.59
N LYS A 143 2.81 -19.37 -8.91
CA LYS A 143 1.92 -20.46 -9.35
C LYS A 143 0.46 -20.05 -9.44
N VAL A 144 -0.01 -19.15 -8.56
CA VAL A 144 -1.40 -18.65 -8.60
C VAL A 144 -1.60 -17.74 -9.80
N LEU A 145 -0.65 -16.85 -10.06
CA LEU A 145 -0.68 -15.94 -11.20
C LEU A 145 -0.58 -16.68 -12.54
N GLU A 146 0.32 -17.67 -12.65
CA GLU A 146 0.43 -18.53 -13.84
C GLU A 146 -0.87 -19.31 -14.08
N LYS A 147 -1.50 -19.85 -13.02
CA LYS A 147 -2.80 -20.53 -13.12
C LYS A 147 -3.97 -19.63 -13.52
N THR A 148 -3.83 -18.33 -13.32
CA THR A 148 -4.81 -17.33 -13.78
C THR A 148 -4.53 -16.83 -15.20
N GLY A 149 -3.51 -17.39 -15.87
CA GLY A 149 -3.20 -17.11 -17.28
C GLY A 149 -2.11 -16.05 -17.49
N PHE A 150 -1.45 -15.57 -16.42
CA PHE A 150 -0.42 -14.56 -16.55
C PHE A 150 0.97 -15.13 -16.86
N GLU A 151 1.71 -14.46 -17.74
CA GLU A 151 3.15 -14.68 -17.90
C GLU A 151 3.94 -13.94 -16.80
N ILE A 152 4.98 -14.57 -16.28
CA ILE A 152 5.76 -14.01 -15.17
C ILE A 152 7.08 -13.43 -15.66
N VAL A 153 7.31 -12.16 -15.37
CA VAL A 153 8.59 -11.48 -15.57
C VAL A 153 9.24 -11.22 -14.22
N ASN A 154 10.41 -11.79 -13.98
CA ASN A 154 11.11 -11.64 -12.72
C ASN A 154 12.10 -10.47 -12.76
N ALA A 155 12.19 -9.74 -11.66
CA ALA A 155 13.26 -8.80 -11.37
C ALA A 155 13.71 -8.98 -9.91
N TYR A 156 15.01 -8.87 -9.65
CA TYR A 156 15.60 -9.17 -8.34
C TYR A 156 16.06 -7.92 -7.59
N THR A 157 16.03 -6.76 -8.26
CA THR A 157 16.37 -5.44 -7.71
C THR A 157 15.39 -4.39 -8.22
N GLY A 158 15.26 -3.26 -7.53
CA GLY A 158 14.43 -2.17 -8.01
C GLY A 158 14.97 -1.54 -9.29
N LYS A 159 16.31 -1.43 -9.45
CA LYS A 159 16.93 -0.98 -10.71
C LYS A 159 16.58 -1.86 -11.89
N GLU A 160 16.65 -3.17 -11.70
CA GLU A 160 16.26 -4.15 -12.73
C GLU A 160 14.76 -4.03 -13.06
N ALA A 161 13.90 -3.91 -12.04
CA ALA A 161 12.47 -3.73 -12.24
C ALA A 161 12.13 -2.47 -13.05
N ILE A 162 12.87 -1.38 -12.88
CA ILE A 162 12.70 -0.16 -13.68
C ILE A 162 13.11 -0.41 -15.14
N ALA A 163 14.28 -1.02 -15.37
CA ALA A 163 14.78 -1.29 -16.71
C ALA A 163 13.87 -2.26 -17.48
N VAL A 164 13.46 -3.35 -16.83
CA VAL A 164 12.56 -4.36 -17.40
C VAL A 164 11.16 -3.77 -17.59
N GLY A 165 10.60 -3.14 -16.56
CA GLY A 165 9.24 -2.59 -16.59
C GLY A 165 9.01 -1.55 -17.70
N THR A 166 10.03 -0.75 -18.01
CA THR A 166 9.97 0.23 -19.11
C THR A 166 10.14 -0.37 -20.51
N THR A 167 10.49 -1.66 -20.60
CA THR A 167 10.65 -2.39 -21.85
C THR A 167 9.48 -3.32 -22.11
N VAL A 168 9.07 -4.08 -21.08
CA VAL A 168 8.07 -5.14 -21.20
C VAL A 168 6.64 -4.66 -20.92
N HIS A 169 6.50 -3.49 -20.27
CA HIS A 169 5.21 -2.89 -19.93
C HIS A 169 4.27 -3.85 -19.19
N PRO A 170 4.67 -4.33 -18.00
CA PRO A 170 3.91 -5.34 -17.29
C PRO A 170 2.53 -4.79 -16.93
N TYR A 171 1.53 -5.65 -16.99
CA TYR A 171 0.16 -5.30 -16.69
C TYR A 171 -0.04 -4.97 -15.20
N MET A 172 0.76 -5.59 -14.31
CA MET A 172 0.84 -5.25 -12.89
C MET A 172 2.20 -5.61 -12.29
N VAL A 173 2.51 -5.06 -11.12
CA VAL A 173 3.74 -5.33 -10.38
C VAL A 173 3.42 -5.82 -8.98
N PHE A 174 4.06 -6.91 -8.55
CA PHE A 174 4.14 -7.30 -7.14
C PHE A 174 5.58 -7.14 -6.67
N SER A 175 5.79 -6.47 -5.56
CA SER A 175 7.13 -6.19 -5.04
C SER A 175 7.25 -6.54 -3.57
N SER A 176 8.33 -7.21 -3.18
CA SER A 176 8.71 -7.32 -1.77
C SER A 176 8.93 -5.94 -1.19
N LEU A 177 8.47 -5.73 0.05
CA LEU A 177 8.56 -4.43 0.73
C LEU A 177 9.98 -3.85 0.77
N MET A 178 10.99 -4.71 0.95
CA MET A 178 12.42 -4.35 0.93
C MET A 178 13.14 -5.11 -0.17
N LEU A 179 13.82 -4.39 -1.05
CA LEU A 179 14.67 -4.93 -2.12
C LEU A 179 16.14 -4.73 -1.76
N PRO A 180 17.08 -5.41 -2.47
CA PRO A 180 18.52 -5.28 -2.19
C PRO A 180 19.06 -3.86 -2.29
N ASP A 181 18.45 -3.02 -3.12
CA ASP A 181 18.97 -1.70 -3.50
C ASP A 181 18.03 -0.54 -3.17
N MET A 182 16.75 -0.79 -2.84
CA MET A 182 15.79 0.25 -2.43
C MET A 182 14.57 -0.33 -1.69
N ALA A 183 13.78 0.54 -1.06
CA ALA A 183 12.46 0.17 -0.56
C ALA A 183 11.42 0.12 -1.70
N SER A 184 10.38 -0.69 -1.55
CA SER A 184 9.32 -0.85 -2.58
C SER A 184 8.60 0.46 -2.91
N PHE A 185 8.42 1.35 -1.92
CA PHE A 185 7.83 2.67 -2.14
C PHE A 185 8.72 3.60 -2.98
N GLU A 186 10.04 3.47 -2.85
CA GLU A 186 10.97 4.20 -3.71
C GLU A 186 10.92 3.66 -5.15
N LEU A 187 10.82 2.34 -5.32
CA LEU A 187 10.59 1.73 -6.63
C LEU A 187 9.29 2.26 -7.28
N LEU A 188 8.18 2.30 -6.53
CA LEU A 188 6.91 2.84 -7.01
C LEU A 188 7.05 4.29 -7.50
N GLU A 189 7.67 5.16 -6.70
CA GLU A 189 7.89 6.56 -7.09
C GLU A 189 8.75 6.67 -8.37
N ARG A 190 9.77 5.83 -8.52
CA ARG A 190 10.62 5.80 -9.72
C ARG A 190 9.88 5.29 -10.95
N LEU A 191 9.07 4.24 -10.83
CA LEU A 191 8.23 3.76 -11.94
C LEU A 191 7.25 4.85 -12.39
N ARG A 192 6.72 5.65 -11.46
CA ARG A 192 5.82 6.77 -11.80
C ARG A 192 6.43 7.88 -12.65
N LEU A 193 7.77 7.98 -12.71
CA LEU A 193 8.45 8.94 -13.56
C LEU A 193 8.35 8.60 -15.05
N TYR A 194 8.02 7.36 -15.40
CA TYR A 194 7.99 6.88 -16.79
C TYR A 194 6.54 6.75 -17.29
N PRO A 195 6.19 7.33 -18.46
CA PRO A 195 4.84 7.25 -19.02
C PRO A 195 4.30 5.83 -19.17
N GLN A 196 5.20 4.87 -19.43
CA GLN A 196 4.88 3.47 -19.66
C GLN A 196 4.49 2.72 -18.38
N THR A 197 5.03 3.13 -17.24
CA THR A 197 4.85 2.40 -15.96
C THR A 197 4.07 3.19 -14.91
N ARG A 198 3.79 4.48 -15.13
CA ARG A 198 3.14 5.37 -14.15
C ARG A 198 1.75 4.97 -13.68
N ASN A 199 1.01 4.22 -14.50
CA ASN A 199 -0.36 3.83 -14.20
C ASN A 199 -0.49 2.33 -13.87
N ILE A 200 0.62 1.59 -13.86
CA ILE A 200 0.58 0.16 -13.59
C ILE A 200 0.14 -0.09 -12.13
N PRO A 201 -0.85 -0.96 -11.88
CA PRO A 201 -1.19 -1.41 -10.53
C PRO A 201 0.03 -2.00 -9.82
N PHE A 202 0.34 -1.47 -8.65
CA PHE A 202 1.50 -1.87 -7.86
C PHE A 202 1.06 -2.45 -6.52
N PHE A 203 1.42 -3.70 -6.26
CA PHE A 203 1.10 -4.43 -5.05
C PHE A 203 2.35 -4.67 -4.21
N VAL A 204 2.21 -4.53 -2.90
CA VAL A 204 3.30 -4.77 -1.95
C VAL A 204 3.08 -6.10 -1.23
N LEU A 205 4.12 -6.93 -1.23
CA LEU A 205 4.19 -8.18 -0.50
C LEU A 205 4.78 -7.92 0.89
N LEU A 206 4.00 -8.27 1.91
CA LEU A 206 4.36 -8.20 3.31
C LEU A 206 4.68 -9.61 3.80
N LYS A 207 5.77 -9.76 4.55
CA LYS A 207 6.01 -10.98 5.33
C LYS A 207 4.94 -11.12 6.40
N ASP A 208 4.70 -12.32 6.92
CA ASP A 208 3.85 -12.49 8.10
C ASP A 208 4.46 -11.83 9.35
N THR A 209 5.74 -11.55 9.40
CA THR A 209 6.37 -11.02 10.60
C THR A 209 7.44 -10.02 10.20
N MET A 210 7.66 -9.06 11.09
CA MET A 210 8.69 -8.04 10.92
C MET A 210 9.40 -7.85 12.24
N GLU A 211 10.71 -8.00 12.23
CA GLU A 211 11.54 -7.67 13.38
C GLU A 211 11.57 -6.16 13.59
N GLU A 212 11.81 -5.73 14.83
CA GLU A 212 11.89 -4.30 15.17
C GLU A 212 12.97 -3.58 14.35
N GLY A 213 14.10 -4.25 14.08
CA GLY A 213 15.15 -3.72 13.20
C GLY A 213 14.68 -3.50 11.76
N GLU A 214 13.83 -4.38 11.22
CA GLU A 214 13.25 -4.23 9.87
C GLU A 214 12.28 -3.04 9.84
N LYS A 215 11.40 -2.90 10.85
CA LYS A 215 10.49 -1.76 11.00
C LYS A 215 11.23 -0.44 11.00
N GLN A 216 12.29 -0.33 11.80
CA GLN A 216 13.11 0.87 11.88
C GLN A 216 13.84 1.16 10.56
N ALA A 217 14.35 0.12 9.87
CA ALA A 217 15.01 0.28 8.58
C ALA A 217 14.05 0.86 7.53
N MET A 218 12.80 0.38 7.49
CA MET A 218 11.78 0.93 6.58
C MET A 218 11.41 2.36 6.92
N SER A 219 11.15 2.67 8.18
CA SER A 219 10.83 4.05 8.59
C SER A 219 11.94 5.02 8.22
N ARG A 220 13.21 4.61 8.34
CA ARG A 220 14.37 5.42 7.87
C ARG A 220 14.41 5.56 6.35
N ALA A 221 14.14 4.50 5.59
CA ALA A 221 14.13 4.56 4.13
C ALA A 221 13.05 5.52 3.63
N ILE A 222 11.87 5.50 4.23
CA ILE A 222 10.78 6.43 3.90
C ILE A 222 11.10 7.84 4.35
N ASP A 223 11.67 8.02 5.54
CA ASP A 223 12.12 9.35 5.98
C ASP A 223 13.06 9.99 4.94
N HIS A 224 14.00 9.22 4.40
CA HIS A 224 14.89 9.70 3.34
C HIS A 224 14.13 10.11 2.06
N LEU A 225 13.12 9.34 1.67
CA LEU A 225 12.27 9.61 0.51
C LEU A 225 11.45 10.90 0.68
N VAL A 226 10.97 11.18 1.89
CA VAL A 226 10.01 12.26 2.18
C VAL A 226 10.67 13.62 2.46
N ARG A 227 11.92 13.64 2.93
CA ARG A 227 12.66 14.87 3.32
C ARG A 227 12.66 16.02 2.28
N LYS A 228 12.28 15.78 1.04
CA LYS A 228 12.24 16.78 -0.04
C LYS A 228 10.84 17.04 -0.63
N ASN A 229 9.82 16.29 -0.23
CA ASN A 229 8.51 16.26 -0.89
C ASN A 229 7.37 16.37 0.14
N TRP A 230 7.10 17.57 0.64
CA TRP A 230 5.90 17.85 1.42
C TRP A 230 4.71 18.11 0.51
N LEU A 231 3.59 17.46 0.77
CA LEU A 231 2.38 17.68 0.00
C LEU A 231 1.67 18.94 0.47
N THR A 232 1.30 19.79 -0.48
CA THR A 232 0.26 20.78 -0.27
C THR A 232 -1.07 20.06 -0.01
N ARG A 233 -1.99 20.77 0.65
CA ARG A 233 -3.35 20.27 0.88
C ARG A 233 -4.06 19.86 -0.42
N ALA A 234 -3.90 20.63 -1.49
CA ALA A 234 -4.54 20.36 -2.76
C ALA A 234 -4.03 19.04 -3.37
N GLU A 235 -2.72 18.79 -3.30
CA GLU A 235 -2.12 17.53 -3.75
C GLU A 235 -2.57 16.36 -2.89
N PHE A 236 -2.61 16.52 -1.56
CA PHE A 236 -3.15 15.50 -0.66
C PHE A 236 -4.60 15.12 -1.01
N LEU A 237 -5.47 16.11 -1.25
CA LEU A 237 -6.87 15.86 -1.61
C LEU A 237 -7.03 15.24 -3.00
N ALA A 238 -6.09 15.49 -3.92
CA ALA A 238 -6.13 14.90 -5.26
C ALA A 238 -6.05 13.36 -5.23
N PHE A 239 -5.43 12.76 -4.20
CA PHE A 239 -5.40 11.31 -4.02
C PHE A 239 -6.78 10.68 -3.77
N PHE A 240 -7.75 11.45 -3.27
CA PHE A 240 -9.10 10.97 -2.94
C PHE A 240 -10.17 11.36 -3.97
N LYS A 241 -9.85 12.30 -4.87
CA LYS A 241 -10.78 12.79 -5.92
C LYS A 241 -11.01 11.82 -7.08
N LYS A 242 -10.28 10.71 -7.16
CA LYS A 242 -10.38 9.70 -8.25
C LYS A 242 -11.22 8.46 -7.90
N SER A 243 -11.95 8.48 -6.78
CA SER A 243 -12.76 7.33 -6.32
C SER A 243 -14.22 7.69 -6.07
N ALA A 244 -14.75 8.63 -6.86
CA ALA A 244 -16.15 9.01 -6.91
C ALA A 244 -16.77 8.55 -8.24
#